data_AF-A0A929DY50-F1
#
_entry.id   AF-A0A929DY50-F1
#
_cell.length_a   1.000
_cell.length_b   1.000
_cell.length_c   1.000
_cell.angle_alpha   90.00
_cell.angle_beta   90.00
_cell.angle_gamma   90.00
#
_symmetry.space_group_name_H-M   'P 1'
#
loop_
_entity.id
_entity.type
_entity.pdbx_description
1 polymer ?
#
loop_
_entity_poly.entity_id
_entity_poly.type
_entity_poly.pdbx_seq_one_letter_code
_entity_poly.pdbx_strand_id
1 'polypeptide(L)'
;MKRLLLLFSIIGMALTSCEDKRLQTYMANIPVYLSYDALRSSFEVVNGVSIEKPGKISFYGSHMFINEYQKGIHVVDLSDPTSPEIIAFIEIPGNVDMAIRNNLLYAESYVDLLVIDISNPEQPTLSKRIEDLFEYIIPPYDYEFPLDEIDQDEGVITGYEIKKITREVYNNPYPWPIYWDYALESSFRNDGMVGGDANTYGVGGSMARFITYDDYLYALESSWKLKSINISNIDNLKVENELSLWGNVETVFIADAHLYVGTSNGMHILDLVNPAAPNFLSSYTHITACDPVVVEGDRAYVTLRSGNTCGGNQDLLEVIDISDKYEPKRLSSFSMNEPYGLGIDNGTLFVCEGEYGLKVYDASFENSITSHLIAAFPGINAYDVIPMENFLFMIGEDGFYIYDYSDLNNISILGSLLISPSE
;
A
#
# COMPACT_ATOMS: atom_id res chain seq x y z
N MET A 1 -16.26 72.96 -12.10
CA MET A 1 -16.67 71.97 -11.08
C MET A 1 -16.71 70.50 -11.56
N LYS A 2 -16.60 70.17 -12.87
CA LYS A 2 -16.62 68.77 -13.35
C LYS A 2 -15.26 68.10 -13.63
N ARG A 3 -14.14 68.85 -13.60
CA ARG A 3 -12.77 68.29 -13.79
C ARG A 3 -12.00 68.03 -12.49
N LEU A 4 -12.50 68.49 -11.33
CA LEU A 4 -11.87 68.28 -10.03
C LEU A 4 -12.40 67.03 -9.29
N LEU A 5 -13.58 66.53 -9.69
CA LEU A 5 -14.20 65.32 -9.13
C LEU A 5 -13.65 64.02 -9.76
N LEU A 6 -13.03 64.08 -10.95
CA LEU A 6 -12.41 62.90 -11.56
C LEU A 6 -11.02 62.57 -10.97
N LEU A 7 -10.28 63.56 -10.44
CA LEU A 7 -8.98 63.30 -9.80
C LEU A 7 -9.14 62.70 -8.40
N PHE A 8 -10.22 63.00 -7.68
CA PHE A 8 -10.48 62.41 -6.36
C PHE A 8 -11.04 60.98 -6.43
N SER A 9 -11.62 60.57 -7.56
CA SER A 9 -12.09 59.19 -7.75
C SER A 9 -10.99 58.22 -8.20
N ILE A 10 -9.86 58.72 -8.72
CA ILE A 10 -8.72 57.88 -9.13
C ILE A 10 -7.71 57.69 -7.99
N ILE A 11 -7.64 58.63 -7.04
CA ILE A 11 -6.76 58.51 -5.85
C ILE A 11 -7.39 57.60 -4.77
N GLY A 12 -8.72 57.46 -4.75
CA GLY A 12 -9.43 56.55 -3.82
C GLY A 12 -9.32 55.05 -4.15
N MET A 13 -8.85 54.69 -5.34
CA MET A 13 -8.63 53.27 -5.73
C MET A 13 -7.17 52.83 -5.62
N ALA A 14 -6.25 53.71 -5.20
CA ALA A 14 -4.83 53.40 -5.04
C ALA A 14 -4.42 53.06 -3.59
N LEU A 15 -5.38 52.95 -2.66
CA LEU A 15 -5.13 52.72 -1.23
C LEU A 15 -5.73 51.41 -0.67
N THR A 16 -6.01 50.44 -1.54
CA THR A 16 -6.29 49.08 -1.08
C THR A 16 -5.15 48.17 -1.52
N SER A 17 -4.23 47.92 -0.59
CA SER A 17 -3.30 46.77 -0.52
C SER A 17 -1.86 47.20 -0.21
N CYS A 18 -1.64 47.64 1.03
CA CYS A 18 -0.42 47.27 1.73
C CYS A 18 -0.87 46.34 2.85
N GLU A 19 -0.79 45.03 2.64
CA GLU A 19 -0.79 44.12 3.78
C GLU A 19 0.54 44.33 4.51
N ASP A 20 0.49 44.83 5.75
CA ASP A 20 1.69 45.01 6.57
C ASP A 20 2.32 43.63 6.81
N LYS A 21 3.41 43.35 6.11
CA LYS A 21 4.25 42.17 6.35
C LYS A 21 4.99 42.35 7.67
N ARG A 22 4.96 41.35 8.53
CA ARG A 22 5.75 41.32 9.77
C ARG A 22 6.67 40.11 9.79
N LEU A 23 7.85 40.25 10.39
CA LEU A 23 8.69 39.10 10.69
C LEU A 23 8.14 38.39 11.91
N GLN A 24 7.93 37.08 11.80
CA GLN A 24 7.51 36.21 12.90
C GLN A 24 8.50 35.06 13.06
N THR A 25 8.86 34.77 14.30
CA THR A 25 9.73 33.64 14.67
C THR A 25 8.92 32.54 15.34
N TYR A 26 9.04 31.30 14.87
CA TYR A 26 8.28 30.14 15.35
C TYR A 26 9.04 28.84 15.07
N MET A 27 8.58 27.72 15.65
CA MET A 27 9.08 26.38 15.32
C MET A 27 8.33 25.86 14.08
N ALA A 28 9.01 25.22 13.15
CA ALA A 28 8.43 24.67 11.93
C ALA A 28 9.08 23.33 11.54
N ASN A 29 8.34 22.50 10.81
CA ASN A 29 8.86 21.32 10.11
C ASN A 29 9.65 21.81 8.89
N ILE A 30 10.97 21.67 8.91
CA ILE A 30 11.85 22.02 7.79
C ILE A 30 12.11 20.77 6.97
N PRO A 31 11.74 20.74 5.68
CA PRO A 31 11.99 19.59 4.82
C PRO A 31 13.47 19.21 4.75
N VAL A 32 13.74 17.92 4.83
CA VAL A 32 15.05 17.31 4.55
C VAL A 32 14.98 16.65 3.19
N TYR A 33 15.87 17.06 2.28
CA TYR A 33 15.86 16.59 0.89
C TYR A 33 16.93 15.53 0.63
N LEU A 34 16.55 14.53 -0.17
CA LEU A 34 17.48 13.73 -0.97
C LEU A 34 17.42 14.27 -2.40
N SER A 35 18.54 14.79 -2.90
CA SER A 35 18.58 15.36 -4.26
C SER A 35 18.26 14.30 -5.32
N TYR A 36 17.69 14.75 -6.45
CA TYR A 36 17.40 13.83 -7.56
C TYR A 36 18.65 13.11 -8.09
N ASP A 37 19.80 13.79 -8.14
CA ASP A 37 21.07 13.14 -8.54
C ASP A 37 21.47 12.01 -7.58
N ALA A 38 21.28 12.22 -6.27
CA ALA A 38 21.57 11.20 -5.27
C ALA A 38 20.56 10.04 -5.35
N LEU A 39 19.26 10.34 -5.43
CA LEU A 39 18.19 9.35 -5.61
C LEU A 39 18.40 8.50 -6.87
N ARG A 40 18.72 9.13 -8.00
CA ARG A 40 18.87 8.44 -9.29
C ARG A 40 20.16 7.63 -9.37
N SER A 41 21.06 7.81 -8.39
CA SER A 41 22.28 7.03 -8.22
C SER A 41 22.20 5.98 -7.09
N SER A 42 21.08 5.85 -6.38
CA SER A 42 21.00 5.11 -5.10
C SER A 42 20.59 3.63 -5.20
N PHE A 43 20.98 2.91 -6.25
CA PHE A 43 20.70 1.48 -6.36
C PHE A 43 21.92 0.65 -5.94
N GLU A 44 21.77 -0.16 -4.90
CA GLU A 44 22.80 -1.09 -4.44
C GLU A 44 22.17 -2.42 -4.01
N VAL A 45 22.92 -3.51 -4.16
CA VAL A 45 22.57 -4.82 -3.59
C VAL A 45 23.61 -5.15 -2.53
N VAL A 46 23.16 -5.24 -1.29
CA VAL A 46 24.00 -5.48 -0.11
C VAL A 46 23.53 -6.73 0.64
N ASN A 47 24.35 -7.22 1.57
CA ASN A 47 24.06 -8.41 2.37
C ASN A 47 24.07 -8.07 3.87
N GLY A 48 23.40 -8.90 4.66
CA GLY A 48 23.44 -8.79 6.13
C GLY A 48 22.61 -7.65 6.70
N VAL A 49 21.60 -7.19 5.96
CA VAL A 49 20.59 -6.23 6.46
C VAL A 49 19.49 -7.03 7.16
N SER A 50 19.22 -6.68 8.41
CA SER A 50 18.13 -7.27 9.18
C SER A 50 16.79 -6.64 8.80
N ILE A 51 15.71 -7.42 8.94
CA ILE A 51 14.35 -6.90 8.82
C ILE A 51 14.02 -6.08 10.07
N GLU A 52 13.53 -4.85 9.89
CA GLU A 52 13.13 -3.94 10.97
C GLU A 52 11.66 -3.52 10.88
N LYS A 53 11.24 -2.97 9.75
CA LYS A 53 9.86 -2.53 9.48
C LYS A 53 9.41 -3.12 8.14
N PRO A 54 9.05 -4.41 8.11
CA PRO A 54 8.66 -5.04 6.87
C PRO A 54 7.27 -4.55 6.43
N GLY A 55 7.14 -4.36 5.13
CA GLY A 55 5.90 -4.13 4.42
C GLY A 55 5.52 -5.36 3.61
N LYS A 56 5.16 -5.11 2.35
CA LYS A 56 4.57 -6.08 1.42
C LYS A 56 5.50 -7.24 1.11
N ILE A 57 4.91 -8.39 0.79
CA ILE A 57 5.64 -9.54 0.29
C ILE A 57 5.20 -9.94 -1.12
N SER A 58 6.13 -10.51 -1.88
CA SER A 58 5.91 -11.03 -3.24
C SER A 58 6.76 -12.27 -3.46
N PHE A 59 6.34 -13.15 -4.36
CA PHE A 59 7.02 -14.43 -4.60
C PHE A 59 7.50 -14.56 -6.03
N TYR A 60 8.66 -15.18 -6.21
CA TYR A 60 9.22 -15.53 -7.52
C TYR A 60 10.02 -16.83 -7.42
N GLY A 61 9.50 -17.90 -8.04
CA GLY A 61 10.10 -19.22 -7.91
C GLY A 61 10.16 -19.65 -6.45
N SER A 62 11.32 -20.10 -5.99
CA SER A 62 11.59 -20.45 -4.58
C SER A 62 12.07 -19.27 -3.74
N HIS A 63 11.71 -18.02 -4.09
CA HIS A 63 12.14 -16.83 -3.35
C HIS A 63 10.96 -15.98 -2.91
N MET A 64 11.11 -15.36 -1.76
CA MET A 64 10.21 -14.34 -1.24
C MET A 64 10.94 -13.00 -1.20
N PHE A 65 10.26 -11.96 -1.62
CA PHE A 65 10.72 -10.58 -1.57
C PHE A 65 9.90 -9.88 -0.50
N ILE A 66 10.55 -9.18 0.42
CA ILE A 66 9.91 -8.47 1.52
C ILE A 66 10.32 -7.00 1.43
N ASN A 67 9.37 -6.10 1.19
CA ASN A 67 9.62 -4.66 1.28
C ASN A 67 10.07 -4.31 2.71
N GLU A 68 11.15 -3.56 2.84
CA GLU A 68 11.55 -2.87 4.06
C GLU A 68 11.16 -1.41 3.90
N TYR A 69 10.24 -0.96 4.75
CA TYR A 69 9.55 0.29 4.57
C TYR A 69 10.51 1.47 4.36
N GLN A 70 10.39 2.12 3.20
CA GLN A 70 11.20 3.25 2.72
C GLN A 70 12.70 2.99 2.52
N LYS A 71 13.20 1.77 2.72
CA LYS A 71 14.62 1.45 2.60
C LYS A 71 14.93 0.57 1.39
N GLY A 72 14.07 -0.39 1.06
CA GLY A 72 14.40 -1.36 0.01
C GLY A 72 13.60 -2.65 0.08
N ILE A 73 14.20 -3.72 -0.42
CA ILE A 73 13.56 -5.04 -0.54
C ILE A 73 14.55 -6.13 -0.10
N HIS A 74 14.19 -6.92 0.91
CA HIS A 74 14.88 -8.15 1.28
C HIS A 74 14.55 -9.25 0.27
N VAL A 75 15.57 -10.01 -0.13
CA VAL A 75 15.42 -11.23 -0.92
C VAL A 75 15.68 -12.43 -0.01
N VAL A 76 14.69 -13.32 0.06
CA VAL A 76 14.70 -14.50 0.91
C VAL A 76 14.69 -15.75 0.04
N ASP A 77 15.63 -16.65 0.26
CA ASP A 77 15.60 -18.00 -0.29
C ASP A 77 14.66 -18.89 0.53
N LEU A 78 13.70 -19.51 -0.16
CA LEU A 78 12.72 -20.46 0.35
C LEU A 78 12.90 -21.86 -0.24
N SER A 79 14.05 -22.17 -0.85
CA SER A 79 14.37 -23.50 -1.39
C SER A 79 14.31 -24.60 -0.31
N ASP A 80 14.56 -24.25 0.95
CA ASP A 80 14.22 -25.04 2.13
C ASP A 80 13.27 -24.23 3.04
N PRO A 81 11.95 -24.50 3.05
CA PRO A 81 10.99 -23.75 3.86
C PRO A 81 11.18 -23.96 5.37
N THR A 82 12.01 -24.93 5.79
CA THR A 82 12.35 -25.14 7.21
C THR A 82 13.49 -24.25 7.68
N SER A 83 14.23 -23.64 6.75
CA SER A 83 15.37 -22.77 7.03
C SER A 83 15.43 -21.60 6.03
N PRO A 84 14.42 -20.71 6.03
CA PRO A 84 14.44 -19.54 5.15
C PRO A 84 15.65 -18.63 5.46
N GLU A 85 16.30 -18.12 4.40
CA GLU A 85 17.52 -17.31 4.53
C GLU A 85 17.41 -15.99 3.78
N ILE A 86 17.76 -14.88 4.43
CA ILE A 86 17.91 -13.57 3.75
C ILE A 86 19.24 -13.59 3.00
N ILE A 87 19.18 -13.64 1.67
CA ILE A 87 20.35 -13.79 0.81
C ILE A 87 20.85 -12.47 0.21
N ALA A 88 19.99 -11.44 0.14
CA ALA A 88 20.33 -10.12 -0.37
C ALA A 88 19.34 -9.05 0.13
N PHE A 89 19.76 -7.79 0.08
CA PHE A 89 18.93 -6.61 0.27
C PHE A 89 19.15 -5.64 -0.88
N ILE A 90 18.09 -5.27 -1.57
CA ILE A 90 18.09 -4.30 -2.67
C ILE A 90 17.76 -2.93 -2.07
N GLU A 91 18.75 -2.05 -2.00
CA GLU A 91 18.56 -0.68 -1.49
C GLU A 91 17.76 0.14 -2.51
N ILE A 92 16.57 0.59 -2.08
CA ILE A 92 15.67 1.40 -2.89
C ILE A 92 15.05 2.45 -1.96
N PRO A 93 15.64 3.67 -1.88
CA PRO A 93 15.11 4.74 -1.05
C PRO A 93 13.66 5.07 -1.40
N GLY A 94 12.83 5.19 -0.36
CA GLY A 94 11.41 5.49 -0.49
C GLY A 94 10.57 4.33 -1.02
N ASN A 95 11.08 3.09 -1.04
CA ASN A 95 10.30 1.95 -1.51
C ASN A 95 9.20 1.55 -0.53
N VAL A 96 7.97 1.43 -1.03
CA VAL A 96 6.80 1.00 -0.25
C VAL A 96 6.04 -0.13 -0.96
N ASP A 97 6.00 -0.11 -2.30
CA ASP A 97 5.37 -1.15 -3.09
C ASP A 97 6.31 -1.81 -4.11
N MET A 98 5.94 -3.04 -4.47
CA MET A 98 6.58 -3.83 -5.50
C MET A 98 5.58 -4.77 -6.17
N ALA A 99 5.85 -5.12 -7.41
CA ALA A 99 5.19 -6.23 -8.08
C ALA A 99 6.20 -6.98 -8.96
N ILE A 100 5.96 -8.27 -9.17
CA ILE A 100 6.84 -9.12 -9.98
C ILE A 100 6.07 -9.64 -11.19
N ARG A 101 6.66 -9.51 -12.38
CA ARG A 101 6.17 -10.19 -13.58
C ARG A 101 7.34 -10.85 -14.30
N ASN A 102 7.20 -12.15 -14.57
CA ASN A 102 8.28 -12.97 -15.10
C ASN A 102 9.53 -12.81 -14.22
N ASN A 103 10.69 -12.50 -14.79
CA ASN A 103 11.95 -12.26 -14.09
C ASN A 103 12.19 -10.77 -13.77
N LEU A 104 11.15 -9.92 -13.80
CA LEU A 104 11.29 -8.49 -13.54
C LEU A 104 10.49 -8.09 -12.29
N LEU A 105 11.18 -7.42 -11.37
CA LEU A 105 10.59 -6.76 -10.21
C LEU A 105 10.44 -5.26 -10.52
N TYR A 106 9.24 -4.76 -10.29
CA TYR A 106 8.86 -3.35 -10.44
C TYR A 106 8.71 -2.77 -9.05
N ALA A 107 9.49 -1.75 -8.72
CA ALA A 107 9.52 -1.16 -7.39
C ALA A 107 9.44 0.36 -7.49
N GLU A 108 8.63 0.99 -6.65
CA GLU A 108 8.63 2.45 -6.56
C GLU A 108 9.83 2.96 -5.75
N SER A 109 10.29 4.16 -6.10
CA SER A 109 11.32 4.91 -5.38
C SER A 109 10.94 6.37 -5.43
N TYR A 110 10.12 6.81 -4.47
CA TYR A 110 9.47 8.12 -4.47
C TYR A 110 8.71 8.39 -5.79
N VAL A 111 9.25 9.28 -6.63
CA VAL A 111 8.63 9.69 -7.90
C VAL A 111 9.01 8.78 -9.08
N ASP A 112 9.96 7.87 -8.88
CA ASP A 112 10.50 7.01 -9.93
C ASP A 112 9.96 5.57 -9.83
N LEU A 113 9.97 4.86 -10.96
CA LEU A 113 9.81 3.40 -11.02
C LEU A 113 11.14 2.74 -11.37
N LEU A 114 11.54 1.75 -10.59
CA LEU A 114 12.67 0.87 -10.89
C LEU A 114 12.15 -0.43 -11.50
N VAL A 115 12.87 -0.90 -12.52
CA VAL A 115 12.71 -2.23 -13.13
C VAL A 115 14.00 -2.99 -12.88
N ILE A 116 13.89 -4.06 -12.11
CA ILE A 116 15.00 -4.85 -11.60
C ILE A 116 14.90 -6.27 -12.17
N ASP A 117 15.95 -6.73 -12.82
CA ASP A 117 16.05 -8.12 -13.28
C ASP A 117 16.41 -9.00 -12.09
N ILE A 118 15.52 -9.94 -11.79
CA ILE A 118 15.62 -10.93 -10.71
C ILE A 118 15.76 -12.34 -11.26
N SER A 119 16.15 -12.52 -12.54
CA SER A 119 16.47 -13.84 -13.10
C SER A 119 17.54 -14.59 -12.31
N ASN A 120 18.43 -13.85 -11.64
CA ASN A 120 19.27 -14.33 -10.56
C ASN A 120 18.92 -13.59 -9.25
N PRO A 121 18.06 -14.16 -8.39
CA PRO A 121 17.63 -13.51 -7.14
C PRO A 121 18.77 -13.21 -6.15
N GLU A 122 19.89 -13.95 -6.21
CA GLU A 122 21.08 -13.67 -5.39
C GLU A 122 21.83 -12.41 -5.83
N GLN A 123 21.67 -12.00 -7.10
CA GLN A 123 22.33 -10.82 -7.66
C GLN A 123 21.37 -10.02 -8.55
N PRO A 124 20.32 -9.40 -7.99
CA PRO A 124 19.40 -8.56 -8.75
C PRO A 124 20.14 -7.41 -9.42
N THR A 125 19.72 -7.03 -10.62
CA THR A 125 20.35 -5.91 -11.35
C THR A 125 19.34 -4.88 -11.81
N LEU A 126 19.66 -3.59 -11.64
CA LEU A 126 18.83 -2.52 -12.16
C LEU A 126 18.86 -2.53 -13.69
N SER A 127 17.73 -2.89 -14.30
CA SER A 127 17.56 -2.84 -15.75
C SER A 127 17.22 -1.44 -16.22
N LYS A 128 16.31 -0.76 -15.49
CA LYS A 128 15.87 0.59 -15.85
C LYS A 128 15.36 1.36 -14.64
N ARG A 129 15.58 2.68 -14.67
CA ARG A 129 14.87 3.65 -13.85
C ARG A 129 14.03 4.53 -14.77
N ILE A 130 12.78 4.73 -14.41
CA ILE A 130 11.81 5.52 -15.14
C ILE A 130 11.51 6.70 -14.24
N GLU A 131 12.04 7.85 -14.63
CA GLU A 131 11.99 9.06 -13.83
C GLU A 131 10.60 9.70 -13.89
N ASP A 132 10.18 10.30 -12.77
CA ASP A 132 8.99 11.16 -12.69
C ASP A 132 7.69 10.45 -13.17
N LEU A 133 7.59 9.14 -12.91
CA LEU A 133 6.43 8.33 -13.26
C LEU A 133 5.28 8.52 -12.28
N PHE A 134 5.60 8.79 -11.00
CA PHE A 134 4.65 8.95 -9.91
C PHE A 134 4.55 10.41 -9.44
N GLU A 135 3.41 10.75 -8.85
CA GLU A 135 3.16 12.05 -8.24
C GLU A 135 4.12 12.33 -7.09
N TYR A 136 4.46 13.61 -6.93
CA TYR A 136 5.28 14.06 -5.82
C TYR A 136 4.46 14.05 -4.53
N ILE A 137 4.77 13.10 -3.67
CA ILE A 137 4.15 12.91 -2.36
C ILE A 137 5.12 13.26 -1.23
N ILE A 138 4.59 13.72 -0.10
CA ILE A 138 5.40 14.12 1.05
C ILE A 138 5.16 13.20 2.25
N PRO A 139 6.20 12.98 3.08
CA PRO A 139 6.05 12.21 4.31
C PRO A 139 5.18 12.93 5.34
N PRO A 140 4.63 12.20 6.33
CA PRO A 140 3.90 12.77 7.45
C PRO A 140 4.84 13.66 8.25
N TYR A 141 4.26 14.69 8.83
CA TYR A 141 4.98 15.65 9.65
C TYR A 141 4.18 15.93 10.93
N ASP A 142 4.84 16.54 11.90
CA ASP A 142 4.19 16.90 13.16
C ASP A 142 3.25 18.10 12.96
N TYR A 143 1.94 17.84 12.99
CA TYR A 143 0.90 18.85 12.82
C TYR A 143 0.85 19.89 13.97
N GLU A 144 1.57 19.70 15.07
CA GLU A 144 1.75 20.75 16.10
C GLU A 144 2.57 21.93 15.56
N PHE A 145 3.39 21.71 14.54
CA PHE A 145 4.23 22.72 13.92
C PHE A 145 3.83 22.99 12.46
N PRO A 146 3.86 24.24 11.99
CA PRO A 146 3.66 24.54 10.58
C PRO A 146 4.74 23.88 9.71
N LEU A 147 4.35 23.47 8.52
CA LEU A 147 5.25 23.03 7.46
C LEU A 147 5.91 24.25 6.82
N ASP A 148 7.23 24.26 6.66
CA ASP A 148 7.93 25.32 5.91
C ASP A 148 7.76 25.11 4.40
N GLU A 149 8.18 26.09 3.61
CA GLU A 149 8.09 26.02 2.14
C GLU A 149 8.78 24.78 1.58
N ILE A 150 8.08 24.09 0.67
CA ILE A 150 8.61 22.94 -0.07
C ILE A 150 9.13 23.44 -1.42
N ASP A 151 10.39 23.13 -1.70
CA ASP A 151 11.05 23.35 -2.96
C ASP A 151 11.31 21.99 -3.62
N GLN A 152 10.50 21.63 -4.61
CA GLN A 152 10.62 20.36 -5.31
C GLN A 152 11.91 20.27 -6.16
N ASP A 153 12.52 21.41 -6.52
CA ASP A 153 13.75 21.40 -7.32
C ASP A 153 14.95 20.88 -6.51
N GLU A 154 14.88 20.90 -5.17
CA GLU A 154 15.92 20.39 -4.27
C GLU A 154 15.95 18.85 -4.19
N GLY A 155 14.87 18.16 -4.58
CA GLY A 155 14.75 16.71 -4.57
C GLY A 155 13.51 16.20 -3.84
N VAL A 156 13.54 14.92 -3.46
CA VAL A 156 12.45 14.28 -2.69
C VAL A 156 12.62 14.49 -1.20
N ILE A 157 11.52 14.62 -0.46
CA ILE A 157 11.58 14.81 1.00
C ILE A 157 11.71 13.45 1.69
N THR A 158 12.77 13.28 2.49
CA THR A 158 13.02 12.08 3.29
C THR A 158 12.51 12.21 4.73
N GLY A 159 12.21 13.43 5.17
CA GLY A 159 11.67 13.72 6.50
C GLY A 159 11.71 15.21 6.82
N TYR A 160 11.56 15.53 8.10
CA TYR A 160 11.54 16.91 8.58
C TYR A 160 12.39 17.09 9.84
N GLU A 161 13.01 18.26 9.95
CA GLU A 161 13.66 18.70 11.19
C GLU A 161 12.88 19.87 11.79
N ILE A 162 12.50 19.75 13.07
CA ILE A 162 11.80 20.82 13.78
C ILE A 162 12.82 21.91 14.14
N LYS A 163 12.77 23.06 13.46
CA LYS A 163 13.69 24.19 13.69
C LYS A 163 12.97 25.49 13.98
N LYS A 164 13.63 26.35 14.74
CA LYS A 164 13.21 27.74 14.95
C LYS A 164 13.58 28.59 13.75
N ILE A 165 12.60 29.05 12.99
CA ILE A 165 12.79 29.90 11.81
C ILE A 165 12.16 31.29 11.99
N THR A 166 12.57 32.23 11.14
CA THR A 166 11.97 33.57 11.04
C THR A 166 11.53 33.80 9.60
N ARG A 167 10.23 34.09 9.40
CA ARG A 167 9.63 34.33 8.07
C ARG A 167 8.82 35.62 8.07
N GLU A 168 8.70 36.24 6.90
CA GLU A 168 7.69 37.28 6.68
C GLU A 168 6.31 36.63 6.62
N VAL A 169 5.39 37.06 7.48
CA VAL A 169 3.99 36.61 7.47
C VAL A 169 3.08 37.81 7.22
N TYR A 170 1.99 37.56 6.51
CA TYR A 170 0.88 38.51 6.33
C TYR A 170 0.04 38.56 7.62
N ASN A 171 -0.83 39.57 7.78
CA ASN A 171 -1.56 39.91 9.03
C ASN A 171 -2.49 38.81 9.64
N ASN A 172 -2.42 37.56 9.17
CA ASN A 172 -3.01 36.40 9.82
C ASN A 172 -2.15 35.99 11.05
N PRO A 173 -2.73 35.86 12.26
CA PRO A 173 -1.97 35.53 13.47
C PRO A 173 -1.31 34.15 13.47
N TYR A 174 -1.69 33.26 12.55
CA TYR A 174 -1.08 31.95 12.38
C TYR A 174 -0.09 31.95 11.22
N PRO A 175 1.16 31.50 11.44
CA PRO A 175 2.13 31.29 10.37
C PRO A 175 1.72 30.05 9.57
N TRP A 176 0.67 30.15 8.78
CA TRP A 176 0.30 29.10 7.84
C TRP A 176 1.13 29.26 6.57
N PRO A 177 1.73 28.16 6.11
CA PRO A 177 1.19 27.61 4.88
C PRO A 177 0.62 26.23 5.19
N ILE A 178 -0.71 26.10 5.10
CA ILE A 178 -1.27 24.78 4.84
C ILE A 178 -1.20 24.65 3.33
N TYR A 179 -0.13 24.03 2.83
CA TYR A 179 -0.11 23.58 1.45
C TYR A 179 -1.14 22.46 1.36
N TRP A 180 -2.33 22.78 0.87
CA TRP A 180 -3.41 21.84 0.60
C TRP A 180 -3.22 21.09 -0.73
N ASP A 181 -2.16 21.44 -1.48
CA ASP A 181 -1.91 20.92 -2.83
C ASP A 181 -1.01 19.67 -2.86
N TYR A 182 -0.37 19.29 -1.75
CA TYR A 182 0.42 18.06 -1.68
C TYR A 182 -0.42 16.90 -1.13
N ALA A 183 -0.46 15.80 -1.87
CA ALA A 183 -0.97 14.55 -1.34
C ALA A 183 -0.02 14.05 -0.25
N LEU A 184 -0.59 13.79 0.94
CA LEU A 184 0.09 12.95 1.93
C LEU A 184 0.05 11.53 1.39
N GLU A 185 1.20 10.86 1.30
CA GLU A 185 1.22 9.50 0.79
C GLU A 185 0.33 8.60 1.66
N SER A 186 -0.61 7.91 1.01
CA SER A 186 -1.66 7.16 1.66
C SER A 186 -1.13 5.95 2.42
N SER A 187 0.06 5.45 2.08
CA SER A 187 0.76 4.39 2.81
C SER A 187 1.11 4.81 4.25
N PHE A 188 1.33 6.11 4.51
CA PHE A 188 1.63 6.64 5.84
C PHE A 188 0.43 6.64 6.80
N ARG A 189 -0.76 6.29 6.32
CA ARG A 189 -1.97 6.19 7.17
C ARG A 189 -2.10 4.82 7.85
N ASN A 190 -1.35 3.80 7.42
CA ASN A 190 -1.43 2.45 7.94
C ASN A 190 -0.07 1.98 8.46
N ASP A 191 0.03 1.81 9.77
CA ASP A 191 1.22 1.32 10.50
C ASP A 191 1.20 -0.22 10.66
N GLY A 192 0.69 -0.94 9.65
CA GLY A 192 0.53 -2.39 9.70
C GLY A 192 1.48 -3.11 8.74
N MET A 193 2.15 -4.16 9.23
CA MET A 193 2.95 -5.11 8.43
C MET A 193 2.04 -5.84 7.41
N VAL A 194 2.53 -6.13 6.20
CA VAL A 194 1.65 -6.37 5.02
C VAL A 194 1.96 -7.68 4.27
N GLY A 195 0.96 -8.57 4.09
CA GLY A 195 1.09 -9.86 3.42
C GLY A 195 0.52 -9.93 1.99
N GLY A 196 1.09 -10.82 1.17
CA GLY A 196 0.93 -11.00 -0.28
C GLY A 196 0.40 -12.37 -0.71
N ASP A 197 -0.86 -12.54 -1.16
CA ASP A 197 -1.40 -13.86 -1.56
C ASP A 197 -0.87 -14.36 -2.92
N ALA A 198 -0.69 -15.67 -3.11
CA ALA A 198 0.05 -16.21 -4.26
C ALA A 198 -0.74 -17.15 -5.18
N ASN A 199 -0.76 -16.79 -6.46
CA ASN A 199 -0.74 -17.73 -7.57
C ASN A 199 -0.04 -17.09 -8.79
N THR A 200 0.60 -17.92 -9.59
CA THR A 200 1.65 -17.60 -10.57
C THR A 200 1.25 -16.66 -11.72
N TYR A 201 0.98 -15.37 -11.46
CA TYR A 201 1.05 -14.23 -12.38
C TYR A 201 1.02 -12.94 -11.54
N GLY A 202 2.14 -12.53 -10.93
CA GLY A 202 2.29 -11.22 -10.30
C GLY A 202 1.09 -10.71 -9.48
N VAL A 203 0.55 -11.56 -8.60
CA VAL A 203 -0.54 -11.23 -7.69
C VAL A 203 0.06 -10.56 -6.46
N GLY A 204 -0.31 -9.30 -6.22
CA GLY A 204 -0.09 -8.63 -4.95
C GLY A 204 -1.20 -9.02 -3.97
N GLY A 205 -0.88 -9.16 -2.68
CA GLY A 205 -1.88 -9.60 -1.68
C GLY A 205 -2.98 -8.60 -1.41
N SER A 206 -3.76 -8.90 -0.38
CA SER A 206 -4.97 -8.18 0.03
C SER A 206 -4.77 -6.68 0.29
N MET A 207 -3.51 -6.26 0.41
CA MET A 207 -3.04 -4.90 0.67
C MET A 207 -2.09 -4.32 -0.41
N ALA A 208 -1.92 -4.98 -1.55
CA ALA A 208 -1.06 -4.51 -2.64
C ALA A 208 -1.58 -3.22 -3.28
N ARG A 209 -0.71 -2.34 -3.78
CA ARG A 209 -1.09 -1.16 -4.59
C ARG A 209 -0.47 -1.25 -5.98
N PHE A 210 0.55 -2.08 -6.14
CA PHE A 210 1.08 -2.54 -7.42
C PHE A 210 0.60 -3.96 -7.70
N ILE A 211 0.09 -4.20 -8.90
CA ILE A 211 -0.24 -5.55 -9.36
C ILE A 211 -0.03 -5.64 -10.86
N THR A 212 0.34 -6.82 -11.37
CA THR A 212 0.53 -7.01 -12.81
C THR A 212 -0.52 -7.93 -13.40
N TYR A 213 -0.90 -7.68 -14.64
CA TYR A 213 -1.78 -8.56 -15.42
C TYR A 213 -1.52 -8.38 -16.90
N ASP A 214 -1.32 -9.52 -17.57
CA ASP A 214 -0.84 -9.54 -18.94
C ASP A 214 0.33 -8.58 -19.10
N ASP A 215 0.33 -7.67 -20.09
CA ASP A 215 1.38 -6.69 -20.35
C ASP A 215 1.31 -5.40 -19.53
N TYR A 216 0.60 -5.36 -18.39
CA TYR A 216 0.37 -4.15 -17.62
C TYR A 216 0.78 -4.25 -16.15
N LEU A 217 1.37 -3.16 -15.65
CA LEU A 217 1.46 -2.84 -14.22
C LEU A 217 0.35 -1.85 -13.89
N TYR A 218 -0.48 -2.20 -12.92
CA TYR A 218 -1.43 -1.29 -12.31
C TYR A 218 -0.87 -0.75 -11.02
N ALA A 219 -0.87 0.58 -10.88
CA ALA A 219 -0.38 1.27 -9.70
C ALA A 219 -1.47 2.18 -9.13
N LEU A 220 -1.86 1.97 -7.87
CA LEU A 220 -2.70 2.92 -7.15
C LEU A 220 -1.87 4.10 -6.64
N GLU A 221 -2.24 5.29 -7.07
CA GLU A 221 -1.61 6.57 -6.74
C GLU A 221 -2.60 7.48 -5.99
N SER A 222 -2.08 8.26 -5.03
CA SER A 222 -2.78 9.36 -4.35
C SER A 222 -4.23 9.06 -3.97
N SER A 223 -4.50 8.04 -3.14
CA SER A 223 -5.83 7.71 -2.59
C SER A 223 -7.04 7.62 -3.55
N TRP A 224 -6.91 7.86 -4.86
CA TRP A 224 -8.05 7.97 -5.78
C TRP A 224 -7.67 7.73 -7.24
N LYS A 225 -6.44 7.32 -7.58
CA LYS A 225 -6.03 7.12 -8.97
C LYS A 225 -5.48 5.72 -9.19
N LEU A 226 -5.87 5.11 -10.30
CA LEU A 226 -5.30 3.88 -10.84
C LEU A 226 -4.56 4.20 -12.15
N LYS A 227 -3.23 4.04 -12.17
CA LYS A 227 -2.41 4.12 -13.39
C LYS A 227 -2.31 2.74 -14.05
N SER A 228 -2.48 2.69 -15.36
CA SER A 228 -2.23 1.51 -16.19
C SER A 228 -0.96 1.75 -17.02
N ILE A 229 0.10 1.02 -16.68
CA ILE A 229 1.42 1.19 -17.28
C ILE A 229 1.71 -0.03 -18.17
N ASN A 230 1.93 0.20 -19.46
CA ASN A 230 2.33 -0.85 -20.39
C ASN A 230 3.78 -1.25 -20.11
N ILE A 231 3.97 -2.51 -19.72
CA ILE A 231 5.24 -3.15 -19.35
C ILE A 231 5.65 -4.26 -20.35
N SER A 232 5.05 -4.30 -21.54
CA SER A 232 5.42 -5.26 -22.61
C SER A 232 6.86 -5.09 -23.12
N ASN A 233 7.38 -3.86 -23.05
CA ASN A 233 8.72 -3.51 -23.47
C ASN A 233 9.35 -2.52 -22.48
N ILE A 234 10.34 -2.98 -21.71
CA ILE A 234 11.06 -2.16 -20.74
C ILE A 234 11.75 -0.94 -21.37
N ASP A 235 12.07 -0.99 -22.66
CA ASP A 235 12.68 0.14 -23.36
C ASP A 235 11.69 1.28 -23.59
N ASN A 236 10.40 0.98 -23.60
CA ASN A 236 9.32 1.91 -23.89
C ASN A 236 8.11 1.70 -22.95
N LEU A 237 8.39 1.76 -21.64
CA LEU A 237 7.36 1.81 -20.61
C LEU A 237 6.53 3.09 -20.76
N LYS A 238 5.20 2.95 -20.71
CA LYS A 238 4.30 4.08 -20.92
C LYS A 238 3.04 3.96 -20.09
N VAL A 239 2.64 5.05 -19.44
CA VAL A 239 1.29 5.21 -18.88
C VAL A 239 0.30 5.32 -20.05
N GLU A 240 -0.60 4.35 -20.19
CA GLU A 240 -1.61 4.34 -21.26
C GLU A 240 -2.97 4.84 -20.78
N ASN A 241 -3.24 4.72 -19.49
CA ASN A 241 -4.49 5.18 -18.89
C ASN A 241 -4.29 5.62 -17.43
N GLU A 242 -5.07 6.61 -17.03
CA GLU A 242 -5.23 7.02 -15.64
C GLU A 242 -6.72 7.08 -15.33
N LEU A 243 -7.17 6.27 -14.38
CA LEU A 243 -8.56 6.22 -13.97
C LEU A 243 -8.70 6.79 -12.56
N SER A 244 -9.52 7.84 -12.42
CA SER A 244 -9.92 8.33 -11.10
C SER A 244 -11.00 7.43 -10.52
N LEU A 245 -10.72 6.89 -9.34
CA LEU A 245 -11.61 6.13 -8.49
C LEU A 245 -12.08 7.03 -7.34
N TRP A 246 -13.19 6.66 -6.71
CA TRP A 246 -13.81 7.49 -5.67
C TRP A 246 -13.66 6.84 -4.30
N GLY A 247 -13.57 7.64 -3.25
CA GLY A 247 -13.19 7.14 -1.92
C GLY A 247 -11.67 6.99 -1.80
N ASN A 248 -11.20 6.60 -0.62
CA ASN A 248 -9.79 6.40 -0.35
C ASN A 248 -9.40 4.98 -0.80
N VAL A 249 -8.80 4.83 -1.99
CA VAL A 249 -8.33 3.55 -2.51
C VAL A 249 -7.03 3.13 -1.84
N GLU A 250 -7.02 1.91 -1.33
CA GLU A 250 -5.97 1.42 -0.43
C GLU A 250 -5.26 0.21 -1.03
N THR A 251 -6.01 -0.68 -1.69
CA THR A 251 -5.52 -1.98 -2.12
C THR A 251 -6.04 -2.34 -3.51
N VAL A 252 -5.31 -3.17 -4.25
CA VAL A 252 -5.69 -3.71 -5.55
C VAL A 252 -5.36 -5.19 -5.60
N PHE A 253 -6.35 -5.97 -6.03
CA PHE A 253 -6.25 -7.40 -6.21
C PHE A 253 -6.80 -7.81 -7.58
N ILE A 254 -6.34 -8.94 -8.12
CA ILE A 254 -6.83 -9.49 -9.39
C ILE A 254 -7.34 -10.91 -9.19
N ALA A 255 -8.59 -11.12 -9.60
CA ALA A 255 -9.17 -12.44 -9.78
C ALA A 255 -10.05 -12.46 -11.02
N ASP A 256 -10.08 -13.60 -11.72
CA ASP A 256 -10.97 -13.85 -12.85
C ASP A 256 -11.01 -12.72 -13.90
N ALA A 257 -9.83 -12.15 -14.23
CA ALA A 257 -9.70 -11.02 -15.16
C ALA A 257 -10.47 -9.73 -14.75
N HIS A 258 -10.58 -9.49 -13.44
CA HIS A 258 -11.11 -8.26 -12.87
C HIS A 258 -10.13 -7.68 -11.86
N LEU A 259 -10.11 -6.35 -11.74
CA LEU A 259 -9.47 -5.65 -10.63
C LEU A 259 -10.50 -5.42 -9.53
N TYR A 260 -10.12 -5.77 -8.32
CA TYR A 260 -10.84 -5.46 -7.10
C TYR A 260 -10.02 -4.42 -6.35
N VAL A 261 -10.52 -3.18 -6.30
CA VAL A 261 -9.84 -2.08 -5.62
C VAL A 261 -10.51 -1.84 -4.29
N GLY A 262 -9.84 -2.19 -3.20
CA GLY A 262 -10.30 -1.92 -1.84
C GLY A 262 -10.26 -0.43 -1.54
N THR A 263 -11.30 0.07 -0.87
CA THR A 263 -11.37 1.43 -0.36
C THR A 263 -11.68 1.42 1.13
N SER A 264 -11.45 2.54 1.80
CA SER A 264 -11.77 2.69 3.23
C SER A 264 -13.24 2.41 3.58
N ASN A 265 -14.16 2.32 2.60
CA ASN A 265 -15.59 2.12 2.82
C ASN A 265 -16.24 1.16 1.82
N GLY A 266 -15.46 0.34 1.11
CA GLY A 266 -16.00 -0.48 0.05
C GLY A 266 -14.95 -1.14 -0.82
N MET A 267 -15.41 -1.59 -1.97
CA MET A 267 -14.60 -2.21 -3.00
C MET A 267 -15.13 -1.77 -4.36
N HIS A 268 -14.25 -1.36 -5.27
CA HIS A 268 -14.56 -1.21 -6.69
C HIS A 268 -14.28 -2.50 -7.44
N ILE A 269 -15.10 -2.79 -8.44
CA ILE A 269 -14.87 -3.89 -9.38
C ILE A 269 -14.68 -3.28 -10.77
N LEU A 270 -13.57 -3.60 -11.41
CA LEU A 270 -13.27 -3.20 -12.78
C LEU A 270 -12.99 -4.44 -13.64
N ASP A 271 -13.42 -4.44 -14.89
CA ASP A 271 -13.04 -5.49 -15.84
C ASP A 271 -11.68 -5.20 -16.49
N LEU A 272 -10.98 -6.27 -16.86
CA LEU A 272 -9.71 -6.24 -17.60
C LEU A 272 -9.89 -6.70 -19.05
N VAL A 273 -11.07 -6.48 -19.66
CA VAL A 273 -11.29 -6.83 -21.08
C VAL A 273 -10.33 -6.04 -21.98
N ASN A 274 -10.06 -4.79 -21.62
CA ASN A 274 -8.99 -3.99 -22.18
C ASN A 274 -7.98 -3.63 -21.07
N PRO A 275 -6.87 -4.39 -20.91
CA PRO A 275 -5.87 -4.10 -19.88
C PRO A 275 -5.25 -2.70 -19.96
N ALA A 276 -5.23 -2.10 -21.16
CA ALA A 276 -4.76 -0.72 -21.35
C ALA A 276 -5.64 0.31 -20.64
N ALA A 277 -6.93 0.02 -20.46
CA ALA A 277 -7.90 0.93 -19.85
C ALA A 277 -8.99 0.10 -19.13
N PRO A 278 -8.73 -0.33 -17.89
CA PRO A 278 -9.71 -1.06 -17.09
C PRO A 278 -11.03 -0.30 -16.98
N ASN A 279 -12.13 -1.00 -17.19
CA ASN A 279 -13.45 -0.39 -17.20
C ASN A 279 -14.14 -0.62 -15.85
N PHE A 280 -14.54 0.47 -15.20
CA PHE A 280 -15.28 0.41 -13.94
C PHE A 280 -16.66 -0.22 -14.15
N LEU A 281 -16.96 -1.27 -13.39
CA LEU A 281 -18.24 -1.97 -13.46
C LEU A 281 -19.19 -1.49 -12.36
N SER A 282 -18.74 -1.60 -11.12
CA SER A 282 -19.58 -1.34 -9.94
C SER A 282 -18.73 -1.09 -8.70
N SER A 283 -19.41 -0.77 -7.60
CA SER A 283 -18.83 -0.80 -6.27
C SER A 283 -19.75 -1.50 -5.30
N TYR A 284 -19.15 -2.16 -4.32
CA TYR A 284 -19.82 -2.57 -3.10
C TYR A 284 -19.42 -1.61 -1.98
N THR A 285 -20.38 -1.14 -1.19
CA THR A 285 -20.12 -0.25 -0.04
C THR A 285 -20.44 -0.99 1.26
N HIS A 286 -19.49 -0.96 2.19
CA HIS A 286 -19.65 -1.49 3.55
C HIS A 286 -19.40 -0.39 4.59
N ILE A 287 -19.37 -0.76 5.87
CA ILE A 287 -18.97 0.15 6.95
C ILE A 287 -17.49 0.51 6.84
N THR A 288 -17.08 1.70 7.26
CA THR A 288 -15.67 2.12 7.15
C THR A 288 -14.73 1.12 7.85
N ALA A 289 -13.74 0.62 7.13
CA ALA A 289 -12.78 -0.41 7.57
C ALA A 289 -11.49 -0.33 6.74
N CYS A 290 -10.37 -0.71 7.34
CA CYS A 290 -9.02 -0.72 6.72
C CYS A 290 -8.67 -2.13 6.21
N ASP A 291 -9.67 -3.00 6.11
CA ASP A 291 -9.46 -4.44 6.24
C ASP A 291 -9.44 -5.16 4.89
N PRO A 292 -8.71 -6.28 4.80
CA PRO A 292 -8.40 -6.93 3.54
C PRO A 292 -9.61 -7.58 2.84
N VAL A 293 -9.50 -7.68 1.51
CA VAL A 293 -10.46 -8.40 0.66
C VAL A 293 -9.73 -9.52 -0.07
N VAL A 294 -10.29 -10.74 -0.03
CA VAL A 294 -9.86 -11.85 -0.88
C VAL A 294 -11.03 -12.37 -1.71
N VAL A 295 -10.73 -12.86 -2.91
CA VAL A 295 -11.74 -13.31 -3.88
C VAL A 295 -11.42 -14.73 -4.34
N GLU A 296 -12.41 -15.61 -4.33
CA GLU A 296 -12.34 -16.94 -4.94
C GLU A 296 -13.62 -17.18 -5.75
N GLY A 297 -13.48 -17.27 -7.08
CA GLY A 297 -14.59 -17.43 -8.01
C GLY A 297 -15.64 -16.31 -7.88
N ASP A 298 -16.87 -16.70 -7.58
CA ASP A 298 -18.00 -15.76 -7.47
C ASP A 298 -18.17 -15.17 -6.06
N ARG A 299 -17.17 -15.28 -5.18
CA ARG A 299 -17.23 -14.79 -3.80
C ARG A 299 -16.08 -13.85 -3.45
N ALA A 300 -16.43 -12.77 -2.76
CA ALA A 300 -15.46 -11.96 -2.03
C ALA A 300 -15.69 -12.12 -0.52
N TYR A 301 -14.61 -12.16 0.23
CA TYR A 301 -14.58 -12.25 1.69
C TYR A 301 -13.86 -11.02 2.22
N VAL A 302 -14.45 -10.37 3.22
CA VAL A 302 -13.95 -9.11 3.78
C VAL A 302 -14.01 -9.20 5.29
N THR A 303 -12.88 -9.02 5.96
CA THR A 303 -12.87 -8.76 7.40
C THR A 303 -13.17 -7.30 7.66
N LEU A 304 -13.78 -6.96 8.79
CA LEU A 304 -14.00 -5.58 9.23
C LEU A 304 -13.61 -5.55 10.70
N ARG A 305 -12.79 -4.59 11.11
CA ARG A 305 -12.22 -4.48 12.45
C ARG A 305 -12.48 -3.10 13.03
N SER A 306 -12.92 -3.11 14.27
CA SER A 306 -13.11 -1.91 15.08
C SER A 306 -11.83 -1.46 15.78
N GLY A 307 -11.78 -0.19 16.20
CA GLY A 307 -10.67 0.33 17.02
C GLY A 307 -9.36 0.63 16.27
N ASN A 308 -9.33 0.48 14.95
CA ASN A 308 -8.22 0.90 14.10
C ASN A 308 -8.34 2.38 13.69
N THR A 309 -7.34 2.87 12.96
CA THR A 309 -7.26 4.24 12.42
C THR A 309 -8.40 4.58 11.44
N CYS A 310 -9.05 3.57 10.85
CA CYS A 310 -10.23 3.74 9.97
C CYS A 310 -11.53 4.08 10.72
N GLY A 311 -11.59 3.95 12.04
CA GLY A 311 -12.75 4.40 12.83
C GLY A 311 -14.00 3.51 12.73
N GLY A 312 -13.82 2.23 12.38
CA GLY A 312 -14.87 1.20 12.41
C GLY A 312 -15.33 0.88 13.83
N ASN A 313 -16.55 0.34 13.96
CA ASN A 313 -17.17 0.01 15.26
C ASN A 313 -17.72 -1.42 15.35
N GLN A 314 -17.42 -2.27 14.36
CA GLN A 314 -17.84 -3.67 14.34
C GLN A 314 -16.69 -4.55 13.89
N ASP A 315 -16.61 -5.74 14.50
CA ASP A 315 -15.71 -6.82 14.12
C ASP A 315 -16.52 -7.87 13.35
N LEU A 316 -16.32 -7.97 12.03
CA LEU A 316 -17.13 -8.81 11.15
C LEU A 316 -16.28 -9.58 10.14
N LEU A 317 -16.84 -10.69 9.65
CA LEU A 317 -16.54 -11.26 8.35
C LEU A 317 -17.78 -11.11 7.47
N GLU A 318 -17.68 -10.41 6.35
CA GLU A 318 -18.71 -10.37 5.31
C GLU A 318 -18.39 -11.32 4.16
N VAL A 319 -19.42 -12.02 3.67
CA VAL A 319 -19.36 -12.81 2.43
C VAL A 319 -20.23 -12.09 1.40
N ILE A 320 -19.63 -11.81 0.25
CA ILE A 320 -20.23 -11.01 -0.81
C ILE A 320 -20.35 -11.88 -2.06
N ASP A 321 -21.56 -11.98 -2.61
CA ASP A 321 -21.81 -12.53 -3.93
C ASP A 321 -21.37 -11.51 -4.98
N ILE A 322 -20.41 -11.91 -5.79
CA ILE A 322 -19.90 -11.14 -6.93
C ILE A 322 -20.16 -11.86 -8.25
N SER A 323 -21.07 -12.84 -8.31
CA SER A 323 -21.42 -13.53 -9.56
C SER A 323 -21.90 -12.56 -10.64
N ASP A 324 -22.72 -11.58 -10.27
CA ASP A 324 -22.98 -10.39 -11.07
C ASP A 324 -22.01 -9.27 -10.67
N LYS A 325 -20.97 -9.07 -11.49
CA LYS A 325 -19.93 -8.06 -11.28
C LYS A 325 -20.48 -6.61 -11.34
N TYR A 326 -21.70 -6.40 -11.85
CA TYR A 326 -22.37 -5.10 -11.87
C TYR A 326 -23.23 -4.84 -10.62
N GLU A 327 -23.59 -5.89 -9.88
CA GLU A 327 -24.48 -5.79 -8.73
C GLU A 327 -24.00 -6.70 -7.58
N PRO A 328 -22.81 -6.42 -6.98
CA PRO A 328 -22.31 -7.18 -5.85
C PRO A 328 -23.23 -7.06 -4.64
N LYS A 329 -23.48 -8.18 -3.95
CA LYS A 329 -24.46 -8.25 -2.85
C LYS A 329 -23.90 -8.98 -1.65
N ARG A 330 -24.10 -8.40 -0.46
CA ARG A 330 -23.82 -9.12 0.79
C ARG A 330 -24.74 -10.33 0.92
N LEU A 331 -24.15 -11.51 0.99
CA LEU A 331 -24.86 -12.75 1.31
C LEU A 331 -25.06 -12.89 2.81
N SER A 332 -23.98 -12.69 3.56
CA SER A 332 -23.96 -12.95 4.99
C SER A 332 -22.92 -12.07 5.68
N SER A 333 -23.07 -11.96 7.00
CA SER A 333 -22.16 -11.23 7.87
C SER A 333 -22.14 -11.93 9.21
N PHE A 334 -20.94 -12.15 9.74
CA PHE A 334 -20.73 -12.88 10.98
C PHE A 334 -19.86 -12.04 11.92
N SER A 335 -20.21 -12.01 13.21
CA SER A 335 -19.35 -11.38 14.22
C SER A 335 -18.05 -12.16 14.36
N MET A 336 -16.95 -11.42 14.43
CA MET A 336 -15.59 -11.92 14.64
C MET A 336 -14.98 -11.32 15.90
N ASN A 337 -13.81 -11.80 16.28
CA ASN A 337 -13.01 -11.26 17.38
C ASN A 337 -11.80 -10.56 16.81
N GLU A 338 -11.84 -9.23 16.67
CA GLU A 338 -10.70 -8.43 16.20
C GLU A 338 -10.00 -9.00 14.94
N PRO A 339 -10.71 -9.17 13.81
CA PRO A 339 -10.12 -9.82 12.64
C PRO A 339 -9.09 -8.91 11.96
N TYR A 340 -7.90 -9.43 11.67
CA TYR A 340 -6.83 -8.73 10.97
C TYR A 340 -6.85 -9.12 9.48
N GLY A 341 -5.99 -10.06 9.08
CA GLY A 341 -5.91 -10.59 7.73
C GLY A 341 -6.78 -11.81 7.47
N LEU A 342 -6.93 -12.12 6.19
CA LEU A 342 -7.54 -13.35 5.72
C LEU A 342 -6.86 -13.81 4.42
N GLY A 343 -6.89 -15.11 4.19
CA GLY A 343 -6.41 -15.75 2.97
C GLY A 343 -7.36 -16.88 2.58
N ILE A 344 -7.50 -17.16 1.28
CA ILE A 344 -8.38 -18.22 0.79
C ILE A 344 -7.64 -19.11 -0.20
N ASP A 345 -7.75 -20.42 -0.02
CA ASP A 345 -7.21 -21.40 -0.95
C ASP A 345 -8.16 -22.60 -1.09
N ASN A 346 -8.68 -22.80 -2.30
CA ASN A 346 -9.52 -23.91 -2.70
C ASN A 346 -10.70 -24.16 -1.73
N GLY A 347 -11.42 -23.10 -1.40
CA GLY A 347 -12.56 -23.15 -0.46
C GLY A 347 -12.17 -23.23 1.01
N THR A 348 -10.88 -23.14 1.35
CA THR A 348 -10.41 -23.05 2.75
C THR A 348 -10.13 -21.60 3.07
N LEU A 349 -10.91 -21.02 3.99
CA LEU A 349 -10.74 -19.63 4.43
C LEU A 349 -9.97 -19.59 5.75
N PHE A 350 -8.84 -18.90 5.75
CA PHE A 350 -8.03 -18.60 6.92
C PHE A 350 -8.36 -17.19 7.40
N VAL A 351 -8.65 -17.02 8.68
CA VAL A 351 -8.93 -15.71 9.29
C VAL A 351 -8.03 -15.52 10.50
N CYS A 352 -7.25 -14.45 10.47
CA CYS A 352 -6.39 -14.01 11.56
C CYS A 352 -7.18 -13.15 12.53
N GLU A 353 -7.16 -13.49 13.81
CA GLU A 353 -7.86 -12.73 14.86
C GLU A 353 -6.90 -12.27 15.97
N GLY A 354 -5.64 -11.97 15.63
CA GLY A 354 -4.64 -11.46 16.56
C GLY A 354 -4.50 -12.37 17.79
N GLU A 355 -4.73 -11.82 18.99
CA GLU A 355 -4.66 -12.58 20.26
C GLU A 355 -5.67 -13.72 20.38
N TYR A 356 -6.72 -13.76 19.55
CA TYR A 356 -7.70 -14.85 19.52
C TYR A 356 -7.28 -16.00 18.58
N GLY A 357 -6.16 -15.84 17.87
CA GLY A 357 -5.51 -16.88 17.09
C GLY A 357 -5.94 -16.94 15.62
N LEU A 358 -5.49 -18.00 14.94
CA LEU A 358 -5.89 -18.32 13.58
C LEU A 358 -7.13 -19.22 13.57
N LYS A 359 -8.13 -18.90 12.74
CA LYS A 359 -9.30 -19.76 12.50
C LYS A 359 -9.34 -20.20 11.04
N VAL A 360 -9.72 -21.46 10.82
CA VAL A 360 -9.83 -22.07 9.49
C VAL A 360 -11.26 -22.53 9.27
N TYR A 361 -11.88 -22.06 8.19
CA TYR A 361 -13.28 -22.32 7.86
C TYR A 361 -13.44 -22.98 6.50
N ASP A 362 -14.50 -23.78 6.36
CA ASP A 362 -14.98 -24.24 5.06
C ASP A 362 -15.83 -23.15 4.40
N ALA A 363 -15.27 -22.50 3.38
CA ALA A 363 -15.86 -21.37 2.68
C ALA A 363 -17.05 -21.75 1.78
N SER A 364 -17.30 -23.05 1.56
CA SER A 364 -18.45 -23.53 0.79
C SER A 364 -19.80 -23.29 1.49
N PHE A 365 -19.78 -23.02 2.81
CA PHE A 365 -20.97 -22.73 3.62
C PHE A 365 -21.21 -21.22 3.77
N GLU A 366 -21.39 -20.53 2.65
CA GLU A 366 -21.46 -19.06 2.53
C GLU A 366 -22.41 -18.36 3.52
N ASN A 367 -23.50 -19.02 3.93
CA ASN A 367 -24.52 -18.46 4.83
C ASN A 367 -24.34 -18.87 6.30
N SER A 368 -23.34 -19.69 6.61
CA SER A 368 -23.11 -20.26 7.94
C SER A 368 -21.64 -20.61 8.18
N ILE A 369 -20.71 -19.84 7.60
CA ILE A 369 -19.27 -20.14 7.59
C ILE A 369 -18.72 -20.34 9.00
N THR A 370 -19.14 -19.51 9.96
CA THR A 370 -18.69 -19.61 11.36
C THR A 370 -19.20 -20.84 12.10
N SER A 371 -20.22 -21.53 11.58
CA SER A 371 -20.68 -22.83 12.07
C SER A 371 -19.92 -24.02 11.46
N HIS A 372 -19.09 -23.76 10.45
CA HIS A 372 -18.28 -24.75 9.73
C HIS A 372 -16.78 -24.44 9.92
N LEU A 373 -16.40 -24.19 11.19
CA LEU A 373 -15.02 -24.09 11.62
C LEU A 373 -14.36 -25.47 11.49
N ILE A 374 -13.30 -25.54 10.68
CA ILE A 374 -12.47 -26.73 10.50
C ILE A 374 -11.53 -26.85 11.71
N ALA A 375 -10.79 -25.79 12.01
CA ALA A 375 -9.83 -25.75 13.11
C ALA A 375 -9.66 -24.33 13.67
N ALA A 376 -9.20 -24.25 14.91
CA ALA A 376 -8.78 -23.01 15.53
C ALA A 376 -7.45 -23.22 16.26
N PHE A 377 -6.57 -22.24 16.14
CA PHE A 377 -5.22 -22.24 16.70
C PHE A 377 -5.03 -20.98 17.57
N PRO A 378 -5.52 -20.99 18.83
CA PRO A 378 -5.48 -19.83 19.72
C PRO A 378 -4.07 -19.34 20.09
N GLY A 379 -3.03 -20.12 19.81
CA GLY A 379 -1.64 -19.76 20.07
C GLY A 379 -0.91 -19.16 18.88
N ILE A 380 -1.61 -18.93 17.76
CA ILE A 380 -1.04 -18.42 16.52
C ILE A 380 -1.55 -16.99 16.32
N ASN A 381 -0.78 -16.02 16.83
CA ASN A 381 -1.12 -14.61 16.75
C ASN A 381 -0.65 -14.05 15.40
N ALA A 382 -1.55 -14.08 14.43
CA ALA A 382 -1.29 -13.60 13.08
C ALA A 382 -2.01 -12.28 12.82
N TYR A 383 -1.37 -11.43 12.04
CA TYR A 383 -1.94 -10.22 11.45
C TYR A 383 -2.29 -10.41 9.99
N ASP A 384 -1.58 -11.29 9.28
CA ASP A 384 -1.92 -11.61 7.89
C ASP A 384 -1.48 -13.03 7.53
N VAL A 385 -2.12 -13.61 6.53
CA VAL A 385 -1.87 -14.98 6.06
C VAL A 385 -2.06 -15.13 4.56
N ILE A 386 -1.24 -16.00 3.99
CA ILE A 386 -1.15 -16.26 2.55
C ILE A 386 -1.06 -17.77 2.37
N PRO A 387 -2.17 -18.44 2.03
CA PRO A 387 -2.13 -19.84 1.65
C PRO A 387 -1.59 -20.04 0.23
N MET A 388 -0.56 -20.88 0.08
CA MET A 388 0.04 -21.21 -1.21
C MET A 388 0.61 -22.63 -1.21
N GLU A 389 0.15 -23.50 -2.10
CA GLU A 389 0.72 -24.85 -2.31
C GLU A 389 0.89 -25.70 -1.03
N ASN A 390 -0.05 -25.60 -0.07
CA ASN A 390 0.02 -26.20 1.28
C ASN A 390 0.96 -25.50 2.29
N PHE A 391 1.57 -24.37 1.92
CA PHE A 391 2.28 -23.49 2.83
C PHE A 391 1.44 -22.28 3.21
N LEU A 392 1.31 -22.01 4.50
CA LEU A 392 0.68 -20.79 5.01
C LEU A 392 1.80 -19.84 5.42
N PHE A 393 2.07 -18.84 4.58
CA PHE A 393 2.98 -17.76 4.89
C PHE A 393 2.24 -16.76 5.76
N MET A 394 2.75 -16.53 6.95
CA MET A 394 2.05 -15.84 8.01
C MET A 394 2.89 -14.71 8.56
N ILE A 395 2.23 -13.60 8.85
CA ILE A 395 2.82 -12.42 9.47
C ILE A 395 2.31 -12.36 10.90
N GLY A 396 3.23 -12.44 11.86
CA GLY A 396 2.96 -12.24 13.28
C GLY A 396 3.57 -10.93 13.79
N GLU A 397 3.51 -10.72 15.11
CA GLU A 397 4.07 -9.53 15.79
C GLU A 397 5.60 -9.44 15.68
N ASP A 398 6.28 -10.58 15.70
CA ASP A 398 7.74 -10.65 15.80
C ASP A 398 8.42 -11.24 14.55
N GLY A 399 7.66 -11.53 13.49
CA GLY A 399 8.24 -12.06 12.27
C GLY A 399 7.29 -12.72 11.29
N PHE A 400 7.94 -13.36 10.31
CA PHE A 400 7.31 -14.18 9.30
C PHE A 400 7.43 -15.65 9.67
N TYR A 401 6.37 -16.40 9.45
CA TYR A 401 6.27 -17.80 9.77
C TYR A 401 5.78 -18.58 8.56
N ILE A 402 6.33 -19.76 8.35
CA ILE A 402 5.91 -20.68 7.29
C ILE A 402 5.31 -21.88 7.99
N TYR A 403 4.02 -22.16 7.76
CA TYR A 403 3.35 -23.36 8.26
C TYR A 403 3.05 -24.32 7.12
N ASP A 404 3.12 -25.61 7.38
CA ASP A 404 2.47 -26.65 6.56
C ASP A 404 1.00 -26.74 6.98
N TYR A 405 0.07 -26.52 6.04
CA TYR A 405 -1.37 -26.67 6.25
C TYR A 405 -1.98 -27.89 5.55
N SER A 406 -1.18 -28.84 5.06
CA SER A 406 -1.66 -30.07 4.41
C SER A 406 -2.61 -30.91 5.28
N ASP A 407 -2.52 -30.80 6.61
CA ASP A 407 -3.56 -31.20 7.55
C ASP A 407 -4.17 -29.97 8.22
N LEU A 408 -5.35 -29.56 7.75
CA LEU A 408 -6.06 -28.38 8.28
C LEU A 408 -6.40 -28.48 9.77
N ASN A 409 -6.45 -29.69 10.36
CA ASN A 409 -6.72 -29.86 11.79
C ASN A 409 -5.46 -29.76 12.64
N ASN A 410 -4.29 -29.83 12.02
CA ASN A 410 -3.00 -29.88 12.71
C ASN A 410 -1.90 -29.27 11.83
N ILE A 411 -2.01 -27.95 11.61
CA ILE A 411 -0.96 -27.20 10.93
C ILE A 411 0.31 -27.19 11.78
N SER A 412 1.48 -27.15 11.14
CA SER A 412 2.76 -27.18 11.84
C SER A 412 3.74 -26.15 11.30
N ILE A 413 4.48 -25.49 12.18
CA ILE A 413 5.53 -24.55 11.78
C ILE A 413 6.67 -25.30 11.11
N LEU A 414 7.12 -24.79 9.97
CA LEU A 414 8.28 -25.27 9.24
C LEU A 414 9.50 -24.39 9.51
N GLY A 415 9.35 -23.08 9.33
CA GLY A 415 10.44 -22.11 9.45
C GLY A 415 9.92 -20.73 9.82
N SER A 416 10.84 -19.84 10.17
CA SER A 416 10.53 -18.45 10.49
C SER A 416 11.67 -17.49 10.16
N LEU A 417 11.31 -16.22 9.96
CA LEU A 417 12.22 -15.09 9.85
C LEU A 417 11.79 -14.04 10.86
N LEU A 418 12.61 -13.82 11.89
CA LEU A 418 12.28 -12.88 12.96
C LEU A 418 12.69 -11.46 12.59
N ILE A 419 11.90 -10.50 13.05
CA ILE A 419 12.15 -9.08 12.91
C ILE A 419 13.07 -8.64 14.06
N SER A 420 14.04 -7.79 13.74
CA SER A 420 14.87 -7.18 14.78
C SER A 420 14.04 -6.15 15.55
N PRO A 421 14.13 -6.12 16.89
CA PRO A 421 13.42 -5.10 17.66
C PRO A 421 13.80 -3.71 17.16
N SER A 422 12.81 -2.87 16.88
CA SER A 422 13.04 -1.45 16.57
C SER A 422 13.69 -0.76 17.78
N GLU A 423 14.81 -0.06 17.58
CA GLU A 423 15.47 0.74 18.63
C GLU A 423 14.64 1.93 19.14
#